data_AF-A0A935DTY6-F1
#
_entry.id   AF-A0A935DTY6-F1
#
_cell.length_a   1.000
_cell.length_b   1.000
_cell.length_c   1.000
_cell.angle_alpha   90.00
_cell.angle_beta   90.00
_cell.angle_gamma   90.00
#
_symmetry.space_group_name_H-M   'P 1'
#
loop_
_entity.id
_entity.type
_entity.pdbx_description
1 polymer ?
#
loop_
_entity_poly.entity_id
_entity_poly.type
_entity_poly.pdbx_seq_one_letter_code
_entity_poly.pdbx_strand_id
1 'polypeptide(L)'
;MGFGATPVIVSVLIEALILGALGGLLGGLLAYLLLNGMRSSTLNFQSFSQITYAFTVTPRLMVTGIVYGLILTFIAGLLPSIRAARTPITSGLREL
;
A
#
# COMPACT_ATOMS: atom_id res chain seq x y z
N MET A 1 17.84 0.36 31.44
CA MET A 1 16.39 0.36 31.20
C MET A 1 16.17 -0.20 29.80
N GLY A 2 16.12 -1.53 29.69
CA GLY A 2 16.09 -2.22 28.41
C GLY A 2 14.70 -2.12 27.78
N PHE A 3 14.62 -1.52 26.59
CA PHE A 3 13.41 -1.59 25.80
C PHE A 3 13.09 -3.06 25.53
N GLY A 4 11.90 -3.50 25.94
CA GLY A 4 11.42 -4.84 25.62
C GLY A 4 11.29 -5.02 24.10
N ALA A 5 11.17 -6.27 23.65
CA ALA A 5 10.93 -6.59 22.25
C ALA A 5 9.68 -5.90 21.67
N THR A 6 8.66 -5.68 22.50
CA THR A 6 7.36 -5.12 22.08
C THR A 6 7.44 -3.68 21.54
N PRO A 7 8.06 -2.70 22.23
CA PRO A 7 8.29 -1.36 21.67
C PRO A 7 8.95 -1.35 20.29
N VAL A 8 9.95 -2.20 20.06
CA VAL A 8 10.67 -2.27 18.78
C VAL A 8 9.76 -2.77 17.67
N ILE A 9 9.00 -3.84 17.94
CA ILE A 9 8.04 -4.41 16.98
C ILE A 9 7.01 -3.35 16.58
N VAL A 10 6.43 -2.67 17.57
CA VAL A 10 5.39 -1.65 17.34
C VAL A 10 5.94 -0.49 16.52
N SER A 11 7.15 -0.02 16.82
CA SER A 11 7.79 1.07 16.06
C SER A 11 7.97 0.70 14.59
N VAL A 12 8.54 -0.48 14.31
CA VAL A 12 8.79 -0.94 12.93
C VAL A 12 7.48 -1.16 12.18
N LEU A 13 6.44 -1.68 12.84
CA LEU A 13 5.12 -1.83 12.21
C LEU A 13 4.46 -0.50 11.89
N ILE A 14 4.55 0.48 12.79
CA ILE A 14 4.01 1.83 12.54
C ILE A 14 4.75 2.49 11.38
N GLU A 15 6.07 2.39 11.33
CA GLU A 15 6.88 2.91 10.23
C GLU A 15 6.48 2.28 8.89
N ALA A 16 6.37 0.94 8.85
CA ALA A 16 5.91 0.23 7.67
C ALA A 16 4.50 0.65 7.23
N LEU A 17 3.57 0.80 8.18
CA LEU A 17 2.20 1.24 7.91
C LEU A 17 2.13 2.67 7.37
N ILE A 18 2.95 3.60 7.88
CA ILE A 18 3.04 4.97 7.38
C ILE A 18 3.55 4.95 5.93
N LEU A 19 4.61 4.19 5.66
CA LEU A 19 5.14 4.04 4.29
C LEU A 19 4.12 3.39 3.35
N GLY A 20 3.40 2.36 3.79
CA GLY A 20 2.33 1.71 3.03
C GLY A 20 1.15 2.64 2.77
N ALA A 21 0.76 3.47 3.74
CA ALA A 21 -0.30 4.47 3.57
C ALA A 21 0.10 5.51 2.52
N LEU A 22 1.32 6.05 2.61
CA LEU A 22 1.85 7.00 1.63
C LEU A 22 1.92 6.38 0.24
N GLY A 23 2.44 5.15 0.13
CA GLY A 23 2.48 4.40 -1.12
C GLY A 23 1.09 4.14 -1.71
N GLY A 24 0.11 3.77 -0.89
CA GLY A 24 -1.27 3.54 -1.29
C GLY A 24 -1.97 4.82 -1.77
N LEU A 25 -1.74 5.95 -1.09
CA LEU A 25 -2.25 7.26 -1.52
C LEU A 25 -1.62 7.72 -2.83
N LEU A 26 -0.30 7.61 -2.97
CA LEU A 26 0.40 7.96 -4.20
C LEU A 26 -0.02 7.06 -5.36
N GLY A 27 -0.07 5.74 -5.15
CA GLY A 27 -0.53 4.78 -6.15
C GLY A 27 -1.99 5.02 -6.55
N GLY A 28 -2.86 5.31 -5.58
CA GLY A 28 -4.25 5.68 -5.84
C GLY A 28 -4.39 6.98 -6.63
N LEU A 29 -3.61 8.01 -6.30
CA LEU A 29 -3.57 9.26 -7.03
C LEU A 29 -3.07 9.06 -8.47
N LEU A 30 -2.01 8.29 -8.67
CA LEU A 30 -1.50 7.94 -9.99
C LEU A 30 -2.52 7.13 -10.79
N ALA A 31 -3.18 6.14 -10.18
CA ALA A 31 -4.25 5.38 -10.82
C ALA A 31 -5.42 6.28 -11.22
N TYR A 32 -5.79 7.24 -10.36
CA TYR A 32 -6.80 8.23 -10.70
C TYR A 32 -6.35 9.11 -11.88
N LEU A 33 -5.17 9.71 -11.84
CA LEU A 33 -4.70 10.61 -12.90
C LEU A 33 -4.49 9.92 -14.25
N LEU A 34 -4.01 8.67 -14.25
CA LEU A 34 -3.70 7.93 -15.47
C LEU A 34 -4.91 7.21 -16.06
N LEU A 35 -5.79 6.67 -15.22
CA LEU A 35 -6.89 5.81 -15.68
C LEU A 35 -8.24 6.50 -15.69
N ASN A 36 -8.46 7.52 -14.85
CA ASN A 36 -9.75 8.20 -14.79
C ASN A 36 -9.98 8.99 -16.07
N GLY A 37 -11.04 8.64 -16.80
CA GLY A 37 -11.37 9.26 -18.07
C GLY A 37 -10.72 8.59 -19.29
N MET A 38 -9.94 7.51 -19.12
CA MET A 38 -9.60 6.63 -20.24
C MET A 38 -10.87 5.95 -20.74
N ARG A 39 -11.41 6.49 -21.84
CA ARG A 39 -12.52 5.91 -22.59
C ARG A 39 -11.94 4.93 -23.60
N SER A 40 -11.92 3.64 -23.27
CA SER A 40 -11.72 2.62 -24.30
C SER A 40 -13.02 2.49 -25.08
N SER A 41 -13.18 3.31 -26.11
CA SER A 41 -14.31 3.23 -27.02
C SER A 41 -14.11 2.03 -27.94
N THR A 42 -14.58 0.86 -27.52
CA THR A 42 -14.72 -0.27 -28.44
C THR A 42 -15.90 0.04 -29.37
N LEU A 43 -15.62 0.37 -30.63
CA LEU A 43 -16.66 0.49 -31.66
C LEU A 43 -17.27 -0.89 -31.91
N ASN A 44 -18.52 -1.10 -31.51
CA ASN A 44 -19.29 -2.27 -31.90
C ASN A 44 -19.74 -2.09 -33.35
N PHE A 45 -18.95 -2.61 -34.30
CA PHE A 45 -19.21 -2.52 -35.75
C PHE A 45 -20.51 -3.21 -36.19
N GLN A 46 -21.15 -4.01 -35.32
CA GLN A 46 -22.39 -4.72 -35.62
C GLN A 46 -23.66 -3.92 -35.28
N SER A 47 -23.59 -2.93 -34.38
CA SER A 47 -24.79 -2.22 -33.89
C SER A 47 -24.74 -0.69 -34.02
N PHE A 48 -23.66 -0.09 -34.55
CA PHE A 48 -23.45 1.37 -34.52
C PHE A 48 -23.64 1.99 -33.11
N SER A 49 -23.52 1.18 -32.05
CA SER A 49 -23.76 1.57 -30.66
C SER A 49 -22.44 1.49 -29.91
N GLN A 50 -21.97 2.64 -29.41
CA GLN A 50 -20.71 2.76 -28.69
C GLN A 50 -20.93 2.27 -27.24
N ILE A 51 -20.44 1.07 -26.92
CA ILE A 51 -20.41 0.60 -25.53
C ILE A 51 -19.19 1.25 -24.87
N THR A 52 -19.38 2.44 -24.32
CA THR A 52 -18.34 3.16 -23.58
C THR A 52 -18.13 2.50 -22.23
N TYR A 53 -17.17 1.59 -22.12
CA TYR A 53 -16.64 1.21 -20.81
C TYR A 53 -15.77 2.36 -20.30
N ALA A 54 -16.38 3.28 -19.55
CA ALA A 54 -15.66 4.32 -18.84
C ALA A 54 -14.97 3.68 -17.62
N PHE A 55 -13.63 3.61 -17.65
CA PHE A 55 -12.85 3.28 -16.45
C PHE A 55 -13.08 4.40 -15.42
N THR A 56 -14.07 4.17 -14.57
CA THR A 56 -14.47 5.12 -13.54
C THR A 56 -13.77 4.72 -12.27
N VAL A 57 -12.69 5.42 -11.93
CA VAL A 57 -12.02 5.25 -10.64
C VAL A 57 -12.96 5.80 -9.57
N THR A 58 -13.80 4.93 -9.01
CA THR A 58 -14.74 5.35 -7.98
C THR A 58 -14.01 5.55 -6.64
N PRO A 59 -14.41 6.55 -5.83
CA PRO A 59 -13.83 6.76 -4.50
C PRO A 59 -13.89 5.50 -3.62
N ARG A 60 -14.97 4.72 -3.75
CA ARG A 60 -15.15 3.45 -3.04
C ARG A 60 -14.06 2.44 -3.40
N LEU A 61 -13.74 2.28 -4.68
CA LEU A 61 -12.69 1.37 -5.14
C LEU A 61 -11.30 1.82 -4.64
N MET A 62 -11.00 3.13 -4.67
CA MET A 62 -9.76 3.66 -4.12
C MET A 62 -9.60 3.34 -2.63
N VAL A 63 -10.64 3.62 -1.83
CA VAL A 63 -10.58 3.34 -0.38
C VAL A 63 -10.38 1.85 -0.13
N THR A 64 -11.13 0.98 -0.83
CA THR A 64 -10.96 -0.48 -0.67
C THR A 64 -9.55 -0.94 -1.05
N GLY A 65 -8.98 -0.39 -2.14
CA GLY A 65 -7.62 -0.72 -2.57
C GLY A 65 -6.56 -0.31 -1.55
N ILE A 66 -6.69 0.89 -0.98
CA ILE A 66 -5.79 1.38 0.07
C ILE A 66 -5.90 0.50 1.32
N VAL A 67 -7.11 0.12 1.73
CA VAL A 67 -7.31 -0.77 2.89
C VAL A 67 -6.67 -2.14 2.67
N TYR A 68 -6.85 -2.75 1.50
CA TYR A 68 -6.17 -4.01 1.17
C TYR A 68 -4.65 -3.85 1.15
N GLY A 69 -4.14 -2.75 0.59
CA GLY A 69 -2.72 -2.41 0.61
C GLY A 69 -2.18 -2.34 2.04
N LEU A 70 -2.87 -1.65 2.94
CA LEU A 70 -2.48 -1.54 4.35
C LEU A 70 -2.49 -2.87 5.08
N ILE A 71 -3.47 -3.74 4.81
CA ILE A 71 -3.51 -5.09 5.37
C ILE A 71 -2.29 -5.89 4.91
N LEU A 72 -1.94 -5.81 3.62
CA LEU A 72 -0.76 -6.49 3.08
C LEU A 72 0.54 -5.91 3.65
N THR A 73 0.64 -4.59 3.79
CA THR A 73 1.78 -3.92 4.44
C THR A 73 1.94 -4.36 5.88
N PHE A 74 0.84 -4.43 6.63
CA PHE A 74 0.86 -4.92 8.01
C PHE A 74 1.42 -6.35 8.08
N ILE A 75 0.87 -7.25 7.26
CA ILE A 75 1.31 -8.66 7.22
C ILE A 75 2.79 -8.76 6.82
N ALA A 76 3.21 -8.02 5.79
CA ALA A 76 4.59 -8.00 5.32
C ALA A 76 5.56 -7.43 6.37
N GLY A 77 5.11 -6.48 7.20
CA GLY A 77 5.89 -5.86 8.28
C GLY A 77 6.09 -6.74 9.51
N LEU A 78 5.26 -7.77 9.73
CA LEU A 78 5.34 -8.63 10.93
C LEU A 78 6.67 -9.39 11.01
N LEU A 79 7.09 -10.04 9.92
CA LEU A 79 8.35 -10.80 9.92
C LEU A 79 9.60 -9.95 10.20
N PRO A 80 9.84 -8.80 9.51
CA PRO A 80 10.97 -7.94 9.80
C PRO A 80 10.89 -7.29 11.19
N SER A 81 9.70 -6.93 11.68
CA SER A 81 9.54 -6.36 13.03
C SER A 81 9.97 -7.34 14.13
N ILE A 82 9.59 -8.62 14.01
CA ILE A 82 10.03 -9.69 14.93
C ILE A 82 11.54 -9.92 14.82
N ARG A 83 12.10 -9.87 13.60
CA ARG A 83 13.56 -10.00 13.40
C ARG A 83 14.31 -8.85 14.07
N ALA A 84 13.87 -7.61 13.87
CA ALA A 84 14.46 -6.41 14.47
C ALA A 84 14.50 -6.49 16.00
N ALA A 85 13.42 -7.00 16.62
CA ALA A 85 13.36 -7.15 18.07
C ALA A 85 14.24 -8.28 18.65
N ARG A 86 14.75 -9.18 17.80
CA ARG A 86 15.66 -10.27 18.20
C ARG A 86 17.14 -9.93 17.98
N THR A 87 17.44 -8.84 17.27
CA THR A 87 18.82 -8.41 17.05
C THR A 87 19.38 -7.82 18.35
N PRO A 88 20.53 -8.31 18.87
CA PRO A 88 21.15 -7.74 20.06
C PRO A 88 21.49 -6.26 19.85
N ILE A 89 21.05 -5.39 20.76
CA ILE A 89 21.33 -3.93 20.67
C ILE A 89 22.85 -3.67 20.66
N THR A 90 23.63 -4.57 21.26
CA THR A 90 25.10 -4.50 21.33
C THR A 90 25.81 -4.77 20.00
N SER A 91 25.19 -5.45 19.03
CA SER A 91 25.76 -5.58 17.68
C SER A 91 25.48 -4.34 16.83
N GLY A 92 24.30 -3.72 16.96
CA GLY A 92 23.97 -2.50 16.22
C GLY A 92 24.83 -1.27 16.60
N LEU A 93 25.32 -1.20 17.85
CA LEU A 93 26.26 -0.16 18.29
C LEU A 93 27.73 -0.41 17.89
N ARG A 94 28.08 -1.65 17.50
CA ARG A 94 29.45 -2.02 17.09
C ARG A 94 29.68 -1.86 15.58
N GLU A 95 28.62 -1.70 14.79
CA GLU A 95 28.67 -1.48 13.34
C GLU A 95 28.61 0.01 12.94
N LEU A 96 28.53 0.91 13.92
CA LEU A 96 28.56 2.38 13.74
C LEU A 96 29.94 2.94 14.11
#